data_AF-A0A382S5R6-F1
#
_entry.id   AF-A0A382S5R6-F1
#
_cell.length_a   1.000
_cell.length_b   1.000
_cell.length_c   1.000
_cell.angle_alpha   90.00
_cell.angle_beta   90.00
_cell.angle_gamma   90.00
#
_symmetry.space_group_name_H-M   'P 1'
#
loop_
_entity.id
_entity.type
_entity.pdbx_description
1 polymer ?
#
loop_
_entity_poly.entity_id
_entity_poly.type
_entity_poly.pdbx_seq_one_letter_code
_entity_poly.pdbx_strand_id
1 'polypeptide(L)'
;MSFVDAKYIGLVSVRLQKFSKKKEGLYAFRCPYCGDSQKNKNKTRGYIYRSKNDHNFKCHNCGLSRSFTNFLKDQDVSLYDEYVMERYKSGLTGRATNTSNPVVPSSKPNFVKKSFDLPRISELNKSHPARIYLSKRRIPEDRLTDLYYCDKFR
;
A
#
# COMPACT_ATOMS: atom_id res chain seq x y z
N MET A 1 -15.22 -22.20 5.03
CA MET A 1 -14.79 -21.63 3.73
C MET A 1 -14.64 -20.13 3.94
N SER A 2 -13.47 -19.54 3.70
CA SER A 2 -13.39 -18.07 3.70
C SER A 2 -14.20 -17.57 2.51
N PHE A 3 -15.40 -17.04 2.77
CA PHE A 3 -16.25 -16.43 1.75
C PHE A 3 -15.49 -15.35 0.97
N VAL A 4 -14.61 -14.64 1.68
CA VAL A 4 -13.69 -13.65 1.11
C VAL A 4 -12.80 -14.28 0.03
N ASP A 5 -12.15 -15.41 0.28
CA ASP A 5 -11.30 -16.03 -0.75
C ASP A 5 -12.06 -16.39 -2.01
N ALA A 6 -13.25 -16.98 -1.88
CA ALA A 6 -14.05 -17.38 -3.03
C ALA A 6 -14.48 -16.17 -3.87
N LYS A 7 -14.82 -15.05 -3.21
CA LYS A 7 -15.12 -13.77 -3.87
C LYS A 7 -13.93 -13.28 -4.69
N TYR A 8 -12.74 -13.18 -4.10
CA TYR A 8 -11.57 -12.64 -4.80
C TYR A 8 -10.99 -13.60 -5.84
N ILE A 9 -11.13 -14.92 -5.67
CA ILE A 9 -10.86 -15.90 -6.74
C ILE A 9 -11.79 -15.65 -7.94
N GLY A 10 -13.06 -15.36 -7.68
CA GLY A 10 -14.01 -14.97 -8.72
C GLY A 10 -13.62 -13.67 -9.42
N LEU A 11 -13.22 -12.64 -8.68
CA LEU A 11 -12.80 -11.35 -9.25
C LEU A 11 -11.52 -11.46 -10.10
N VAL A 12 -10.51 -12.17 -9.61
CA VAL A 12 -9.26 -12.35 -10.37
C VAL A 12 -9.43 -13.28 -11.58
N SER A 13 -10.48 -14.11 -11.62
CA SER A 13 -10.70 -15.09 -12.69
C SER A 13 -10.77 -14.46 -14.08
N VAL A 14 -11.24 -13.22 -14.21
CA VAL A 14 -11.33 -12.48 -15.48
C VAL A 14 -9.96 -12.27 -16.12
N ARG A 15 -8.89 -12.21 -15.31
CA ARG A 15 -7.50 -12.07 -15.79
C ARG A 15 -6.84 -13.41 -16.11
N LEU A 16 -7.44 -14.52 -15.69
CA LEU A 16 -6.86 -15.85 -15.82
C LEU A 16 -7.41 -16.56 -17.05
N GLN A 17 -6.53 -16.88 -17.99
CA GLN A 17 -6.92 -17.58 -19.21
C GLN A 17 -7.42 -19.00 -18.92
N LYS A 18 -8.53 -19.38 -19.57
CA LYS A 18 -9.16 -20.71 -19.44
C LYS A 18 -9.50 -21.07 -17.99
N PHE A 19 -9.90 -20.07 -17.21
CA PHE A 19 -10.38 -20.30 -15.85
C PHE A 19 -11.61 -21.19 -15.82
N SER A 20 -11.57 -22.22 -14.98
CA SER A 20 -12.69 -23.13 -14.73
C SER A 20 -12.72 -23.58 -13.28
N LYS A 21 -13.89 -23.50 -12.66
CA LYS A 21 -14.14 -24.12 -11.36
C LYS A 21 -14.37 -25.61 -11.58
N LYS A 22 -13.51 -26.47 -11.04
CA LYS A 22 -13.64 -27.93 -11.17
C LYS A 22 -14.55 -28.52 -10.10
N LYS A 23 -14.38 -28.03 -8.87
CA LYS A 23 -15.23 -28.35 -7.73
C LYS A 23 -15.10 -27.22 -6.71
N GLU A 24 -15.86 -27.30 -5.62
CA GLU A 24 -15.73 -26.35 -4.53
C GLU A 24 -14.29 -26.34 -3.99
N GLY A 25 -13.68 -25.15 -3.95
CA GLY A 25 -12.29 -24.99 -3.51
C GLY A 25 -11.22 -25.53 -4.46
N LEU A 26 -11.56 -25.86 -5.72
CA LEU A 26 -10.58 -26.24 -6.74
C LEU A 26 -10.88 -25.56 -8.09
N TYR A 27 -9.91 -24.77 -8.56
CA TYR A 27 -9.99 -24.00 -9.79
C TYR A 27 -8.77 -24.31 -10.65
N ALA A 28 -8.98 -24.45 -11.96
CA ALA A 28 -7.93 -24.72 -12.92
C ALA A 28 -7.91 -23.64 -14.00
N PHE A 29 -6.71 -23.24 -14.41
CA PHE A 29 -6.48 -22.20 -15.42
C PHE A 29 -5.09 -22.35 -16.03
N ARG A 30 -4.82 -21.59 -17.09
CA ARG A 30 -3.50 -21.53 -17.69
C ARG A 30 -2.57 -20.74 -16.77
N CYS A 31 -1.42 -21.33 -16.41
CA CYS A 31 -0.48 -20.69 -15.49
C CYS A 31 -0.04 -19.31 -16.03
N PRO A 32 -0.27 -18.19 -15.31
CA PRO A 32 0.08 -16.85 -15.80
C PRO A 32 1.60 -16.61 -15.80
N TYR A 33 2.37 -17.39 -15.04
CA TYR A 33 3.83 -17.22 -14.93
C TYR A 33 4.60 -17.90 -16.06
N CYS A 34 4.23 -19.12 -16.43
CA CYS A 34 4.97 -19.90 -17.44
C CYS A 34 4.18 -20.15 -18.72
N GLY A 35 2.89 -19.78 -18.75
CA GLY A 35 2.01 -20.06 -19.88
C GLY A 35 1.80 -21.55 -20.15
N ASP A 36 2.09 -22.46 -19.23
CA ASP A 36 1.96 -23.92 -19.39
C ASP A 36 2.67 -24.52 -20.63
N SER A 37 1.97 -24.65 -21.76
CA SER A 37 2.53 -25.24 -22.99
C SER A 37 2.44 -24.27 -24.15
N GLN A 38 3.56 -24.13 -24.87
CA GLN A 38 3.60 -23.45 -26.16
C GLN A 38 3.00 -24.33 -27.28
N LYS A 39 3.21 -25.66 -27.22
CA LYS A 39 2.71 -26.62 -28.22
C LYS A 39 1.19 -26.80 -28.16
N ASN A 40 0.61 -26.91 -26.96
CA ASN A 40 -0.84 -27.06 -26.80
C ASN A 40 -1.41 -25.97 -25.89
N LYS A 41 -2.08 -24.99 -26.51
CA LYS A 41 -2.65 -23.81 -25.84
C LYS A 41 -3.81 -24.16 -24.89
N ASN A 42 -4.45 -25.32 -25.05
CA ASN A 42 -5.60 -25.74 -24.23
C ASN A 42 -5.18 -26.45 -22.92
N LYS A 43 -3.89 -26.77 -22.74
CA LYS A 43 -3.44 -27.38 -21.49
C LYS A 43 -3.40 -26.34 -20.36
N THR A 44 -4.14 -26.62 -19.29
CA THR A 44 -4.15 -25.85 -18.03
C THR A 44 -3.45 -26.67 -16.94
N ARG A 45 -2.37 -26.15 -16.36
CA ARG A 45 -1.66 -26.80 -15.23
C ARG A 45 -1.48 -25.89 -14.03
N GLY A 46 -2.07 -24.69 -14.05
CA GLY A 46 -2.21 -23.84 -12.89
C GLY A 46 -3.48 -24.20 -12.12
N TYR A 47 -3.36 -24.36 -10.82
CA TYR A 47 -4.47 -24.68 -9.93
C TYR A 47 -4.48 -23.75 -8.73
N ILE A 48 -5.66 -23.25 -8.36
CA ILE A 48 -5.93 -22.73 -7.02
C ILE A 48 -6.72 -23.80 -6.28
N TYR A 49 -6.23 -24.23 -5.13
CA TYR A 49 -6.84 -25.29 -4.33
C TYR A 49 -6.93 -24.89 -2.87
N ARG A 50 -7.96 -25.39 -2.19
CA ARG A 50 -8.14 -25.21 -0.75
C ARG A 50 -7.13 -26.06 0.02
N SER A 51 -6.44 -25.45 0.96
CA SER A 51 -5.50 -26.09 1.88
C SER A 51 -5.81 -25.61 3.29
N LYS A 52 -6.34 -26.51 4.14
CA LYS A 52 -6.89 -26.16 5.46
C LYS A 52 -7.94 -25.06 5.33
N ASN A 53 -7.70 -23.88 5.91
CA ASN A 53 -8.65 -22.75 5.93
C ASN A 53 -8.46 -21.74 4.79
N ASP A 54 -7.36 -21.83 4.04
CA ASP A 54 -7.00 -20.87 3.00
C ASP A 54 -6.86 -21.55 1.62
N HIS A 55 -6.55 -20.76 0.61
CA HIS A 55 -6.27 -21.23 -0.74
C HIS A 55 -4.81 -21.04 -1.11
N ASN A 56 -4.29 -21.95 -1.93
CA ASN A 56 -2.93 -21.90 -2.46
C ASN A 56 -2.96 -22.06 -3.98
N PHE A 57 -1.98 -21.45 -4.63
CA PHE A 57 -1.69 -21.65 -6.05
C PHE A 57 -0.55 -22.68 -6.21
N LYS A 58 -0.72 -23.60 -7.15
CA LYS A 58 0.34 -24.50 -7.62
C LYS A 58 0.29 -24.66 -9.14
N CYS A 59 1.44 -24.60 -9.77
CA CYS A 59 1.61 -25.01 -11.16
C CYS A 59 2.28 -26.38 -11.25
N HIS A 60 1.68 -27.32 -11.98
CA HIS A 60 2.26 -28.63 -12.27
C HIS A 60 3.18 -28.64 -13.52
N ASN A 61 3.41 -27.46 -14.13
CA ASN A 61 4.34 -27.31 -15.25
C ASN A 61 5.70 -26.78 -14.79
N CYS A 62 5.72 -25.55 -14.25
CA CYS A 62 6.95 -24.91 -13.76
C CYS A 62 7.22 -25.19 -12.27
N GLY A 63 6.33 -25.87 -11.56
CA GLY A 63 6.50 -26.19 -10.15
C GLY A 63 6.23 -25.05 -9.16
N LEU A 64 6.02 -23.81 -9.64
CA LEU A 64 5.79 -22.65 -8.78
C LEU A 64 4.59 -22.86 -7.84
N SER A 65 4.76 -22.52 -6.56
CA SER A 65 3.73 -22.60 -5.53
C SER A 65 3.70 -21.28 -4.76
N ARG A 66 2.51 -20.75 -4.49
CA ARG A 66 2.31 -19.50 -3.73
C ARG A 66 1.05 -19.60 -2.87
N SER A 67 0.98 -18.85 -1.77
CA SER A 67 -0.30 -18.61 -1.11
C SER A 67 -1.23 -17.84 -2.05
N PHE A 68 -2.55 -17.99 -1.89
CA PHE A 68 -3.50 -17.23 -2.70
C PHE A 68 -3.29 -15.71 -2.54
N THR A 69 -3.01 -15.25 -1.32
CA THR A 69 -2.67 -13.86 -1.02
C THR A 69 -1.52 -13.32 -1.88
N ASN A 70 -0.41 -14.06 -1.96
CA ASN A 70 0.75 -13.66 -2.77
C ASN A 70 0.47 -13.80 -4.27
N PHE A 71 -0.24 -14.85 -4.66
CA PHE A 71 -0.68 -15.01 -6.05
C PHE A 71 -1.53 -13.81 -6.49
N LEU A 72 -2.49 -13.38 -5.66
CA LEU A 72 -3.35 -12.24 -5.97
C LEU A 72 -2.53 -10.96 -6.13
N LYS A 73 -1.56 -10.73 -5.24
CA LYS A 73 -0.61 -9.62 -5.34
C LYS A 73 0.14 -9.58 -6.67
N ASP A 74 0.57 -10.75 -7.16
CA ASP A 74 1.28 -10.87 -8.43
C ASP A 74 0.38 -10.64 -9.65
N GLN A 75 -0.93 -10.90 -9.55
CA GLN A 75 -1.87 -10.74 -10.66
C GLN A 75 -2.53 -9.36 -10.71
N ASP A 76 -2.85 -8.78 -9.55
CA ASP A 76 -3.51 -7.49 -9.44
C ASP A 76 -3.27 -6.89 -8.04
N VAL A 77 -2.44 -5.85 -8.00
CA VAL A 77 -2.09 -5.13 -6.76
C VAL A 77 -3.31 -4.43 -6.16
N SER A 78 -4.21 -3.88 -6.99
CA SER A 78 -5.42 -3.19 -6.51
C SER A 78 -6.40 -4.16 -5.84
N LEU A 79 -6.66 -5.31 -6.48
CA LEU A 79 -7.49 -6.36 -5.86
C LEU A 79 -6.83 -6.95 -4.62
N TYR A 80 -5.50 -7.04 -4.59
CA TYR A 80 -4.78 -7.47 -3.40
C TYR A 80 -4.99 -6.52 -2.22
N ASP A 81 -4.92 -5.21 -2.42
CA ASP A 81 -5.14 -4.24 -1.35
C ASP A 81 -6.59 -4.31 -0.82
N GLU A 82 -7.57 -4.44 -1.70
CA GLU A 82 -8.97 -4.67 -1.33
C GLU A 82 -9.14 -5.97 -0.51
N TYR A 83 -8.52 -7.05 -0.97
CA TYR A 83 -8.53 -8.35 -0.31
C TYR A 83 -7.95 -8.29 1.10
N VAL A 84 -6.79 -7.64 1.27
CA VAL A 84 -6.14 -7.46 2.58
C VAL A 84 -7.07 -6.69 3.52
N MET A 85 -7.70 -5.62 3.04
CA MET A 85 -8.63 -4.82 3.83
C MET A 85 -9.91 -5.58 4.20
N GLU A 86 -10.47 -6.39 3.31
CA GLU A 86 -11.67 -7.18 3.59
C GLU A 86 -11.40 -8.33 4.57
N ARG A 87 -10.22 -8.96 4.47
CA ARG A 87 -9.77 -9.94 5.46
C ARG A 87 -9.48 -9.30 6.81
N TYR A 88 -8.91 -8.10 6.83
CA TYR A 88 -8.70 -7.34 8.07
C TYR A 88 -10.03 -7.03 8.76
N LYS A 89 -11.03 -6.53 8.02
CA LYS A 89 -12.40 -6.30 8.56
C LYS A 89 -13.05 -7.56 9.13
N SER A 90 -12.73 -8.72 8.56
CA SER A 90 -13.26 -10.02 8.99
C SER A 90 -12.44 -10.69 10.10
N GLY A 91 -11.38 -10.03 10.62
CA GLY A 91 -10.48 -10.61 11.63
C GLY A 91 -9.63 -11.78 11.13
N LEU A 92 -9.40 -11.87 9.81
CA LEU A 92 -8.70 -12.96 9.14
C LEU A 92 -7.26 -12.59 8.72
N THR A 93 -6.64 -11.62 9.41
CA THR A 93 -5.24 -11.19 9.22
C THR A 93 -4.45 -11.37 10.51
N GLY A 94 -3.11 -11.37 10.41
CA GLY A 94 -2.22 -11.44 11.57
C GLY A 94 -1.72 -12.86 11.88
N ARG A 95 -1.44 -13.13 13.16
CA ARG A 95 -0.75 -14.36 13.60
C ARG A 95 -1.56 -15.61 13.21
N ALA A 96 -0.89 -16.59 12.60
CA ALA A 96 -1.48 -17.81 12.04
C ALA A 96 -2.32 -17.66 10.76
N THR A 97 -2.22 -16.53 10.05
CA THR A 97 -2.86 -16.33 8.73
C THR A 97 -1.83 -16.11 7.63
N ASN A 98 -2.22 -16.38 6.38
CA ASN A 98 -1.37 -16.14 5.20
C ASN A 98 -1.38 -14.67 4.73
N THR A 99 -2.07 -13.78 5.45
CA THR A 99 -2.25 -12.37 5.07
C THR A 99 -1.77 -11.48 6.20
N SER A 100 -0.73 -10.67 5.92
CA SER A 100 -0.21 -9.70 6.88
C SER A 100 -1.25 -8.63 7.18
N ASN A 101 -1.18 -8.05 8.38
CA ASN A 101 -1.95 -6.83 8.66
C ASN A 101 -1.55 -5.72 7.68
N PRO A 102 -2.52 -4.88 7.25
CA PRO A 102 -2.21 -3.75 6.39
C PRO A 102 -1.22 -2.82 7.10
N VAL A 103 -0.21 -2.36 6.35
CA VAL A 103 0.74 -1.35 6.83
C VAL A 103 0.06 0.00 6.71
N VAL A 104 -0.42 0.54 7.82
CA VAL A 104 -0.92 1.91 7.87
C VAL A 104 0.30 2.82 8.03
N PRO A 105 0.69 3.60 7.01
CA PRO A 105 1.80 4.55 7.17
C PRO A 105 1.44 5.51 8.31
N SER A 106 2.37 5.73 9.23
CA SER A 106 2.18 6.66 10.35
C SER A 106 1.79 8.02 9.77
N SER A 107 0.53 8.39 9.98
CA SER A 107 -0.05 9.65 9.53
C SER A 107 0.42 10.86 10.35
N LYS A 108 1.33 10.66 11.32
CA LYS A 108 1.88 11.75 12.12
C LYS A 108 2.61 12.72 11.18
N PRO A 109 2.13 13.97 11.01
CA PRO A 109 2.85 14.95 10.23
C PRO A 109 4.18 15.27 10.91
N ASN A 110 5.27 15.18 10.14
CA ASN A 110 6.58 15.62 10.60
C ASN A 110 6.71 17.13 10.36
N PHE A 111 6.42 17.94 11.38
CA PHE A 111 6.62 19.39 11.32
C PHE A 111 8.11 19.72 11.48
N VAL A 112 8.84 19.79 10.38
CA VAL A 112 10.22 20.30 10.38
C VAL A 112 10.17 21.82 10.49
N LYS A 113 10.88 22.39 11.47
CA LYS A 113 11.09 23.84 11.53
C LYS A 113 11.88 24.26 10.29
N LYS A 114 11.28 25.07 9.42
CA LYS A 114 11.96 25.60 8.24
C LYS A 114 13.06 26.55 8.69
N SER A 115 14.30 26.28 8.27
CA SER A 115 15.40 27.23 8.36
C SER A 115 15.39 28.06 7.10
N PHE A 116 15.32 29.38 7.25
CA PHE A 116 15.45 30.31 6.13
C PHE A 116 16.84 30.94 6.20
N ASP A 117 17.47 31.16 5.05
CA ASP A 117 18.70 31.95 4.94
C ASP A 117 18.35 33.44 4.96
N LEU A 118 17.73 33.86 6.06
CA LEU A 118 17.26 35.22 6.29
C LEU A 118 17.61 35.60 7.73
N PRO A 119 17.94 36.87 7.99
CA PRO A 119 18.17 37.34 9.35
C PRO A 119 16.87 37.27 10.16
N ARG A 120 16.94 36.76 11.39
CA ARG A 120 15.79 36.81 12.31
C ARG A 120 15.58 38.22 12.79
N ILE A 121 14.33 38.59 13.07
CA ILE A 121 14.02 39.91 13.64
C ILE A 121 14.71 40.10 14.99
N SER A 122 14.85 39.03 15.79
CA SER A 122 15.57 39.06 17.08
C SER A 122 17.04 39.50 16.94
N GLU A 123 17.68 39.17 15.82
CA GLU A 123 19.09 39.45 15.53
C GLU A 123 19.30 40.88 15.01
N LEU A 124 18.25 41.56 14.54
CA LEU A 124 18.33 42.93 14.05
C LEU A 124 18.45 43.95 15.19
N ASN A 125 19.14 45.06 14.90
CA ASN A 125 19.26 46.20 15.83
C ASN A 125 17.89 46.73 16.28
N LYS A 126 17.80 47.20 17.54
CA LYS A 126 16.56 47.78 18.11
C LYS A 126 16.03 49.00 17.32
N SER A 127 16.90 49.70 16.62
CA SER A 127 16.57 50.84 15.74
C SER A 127 16.08 50.43 14.35
N HIS A 128 16.13 49.14 14.00
CA HIS A 128 15.75 48.68 12.66
C HIS A 128 14.25 48.90 12.39
N PRO A 129 13.84 49.43 11.21
CA PRO A 129 12.44 49.73 10.92
C PRO A 129 11.48 48.56 11.15
N ALA A 130 11.87 47.35 10.72
CA ALA A 130 11.08 46.14 10.92
C ALA A 130 10.86 45.81 12.41
N ARG A 131 11.89 46.00 13.25
CA ARG A 131 11.80 45.73 14.69
C ARG A 131 10.93 46.78 15.38
N ILE A 132 11.11 48.06 15.06
CA ILE A 132 10.26 49.15 15.54
C ILE A 132 8.79 48.90 15.18
N TYR A 133 8.53 48.49 13.93
CA TYR A 133 7.18 48.18 13.48
C TYR A 133 6.54 47.05 14.31
N LEU A 134 7.26 45.95 14.54
CA LEU A 134 6.75 44.81 15.31
C LEU A 134 6.59 45.14 16.81
N SER A 135 7.48 45.95 17.37
CA SER A 135 7.35 46.45 18.75
C SER A 135 6.13 47.38 18.91
N LYS A 136 5.85 48.27 17.94
CA LYS A 136 4.64 49.11 17.94
C LYS A 136 3.36 48.28 17.85
N ARG A 137 3.42 47.12 17.19
CA ARG A 137 2.33 46.12 17.14
C ARG A 137 2.19 45.29 18.42
N ARG A 138 3.00 45.55 19.44
CA ARG A 138 3.03 44.83 20.73
C ARG A 138 3.28 43.32 20.56
N ILE A 139 4.07 42.94 19.56
CA ILE A 139 4.50 41.54 19.41
C ILE A 139 5.53 41.23 20.51
N PRO A 140 5.34 40.17 21.31
CA PRO A 140 6.28 39.78 22.35
C PRO A 140 7.69 39.50 21.84
N GLU A 141 8.72 39.83 22.62
CA GLU A 141 10.13 39.70 22.19
C GLU A 141 10.55 38.25 21.93
N ASP A 142 9.99 37.28 22.66
CA ASP A 142 10.21 35.85 22.48
C ASP A 142 9.75 35.37 21.08
N ARG A 143 8.68 35.98 20.54
CA ARG A 143 8.14 35.67 19.21
C ARG A 143 8.92 36.28 18.05
N LEU A 144 9.84 37.21 18.32
CA LEU A 144 10.69 37.79 17.27
C LEU A 144 11.72 36.79 16.72
N THR A 145 11.96 35.69 17.43
CA THR A 145 12.81 34.57 16.97
C THR A 145 12.17 33.74 15.85
N ASP A 146 10.83 33.74 15.78
CA ASP A 146 10.06 33.02 14.77
C ASP A 146 9.86 33.83 13.47
N LEU A 147 10.25 35.12 13.48
CA LEU A 147 10.05 36.04 12.36
C LEU A 147 11.38 36.36 11.67
N TYR A 148 11.34 36.45 10.34
CA TYR A 148 12.48 36.70 9.49
C TYR A 148 12.30 38.02 8.73
N TYR A 149 13.39 38.76 8.56
CA TYR A 149 13.39 39.97 7.74
C TYR A 149 13.87 39.66 6.33
N CYS A 150 13.14 40.16 5.34
CA CYS A 150 13.51 40.12 3.93
C CYS A 150 13.36 41.53 3.36
N ASP A 151 14.45 42.12 2.89
CA ASP A 151 14.47 43.50 2.38
C ASP A 151 13.69 43.63 1.06
N LYS A 152 13.82 42.63 0.19
CA LYS A 152 13.09 42.54 -1.08
C LYS A 152 12.55 41.13 -1.24
N PHE A 153 11.25 41.00 -1.06
CA PHE A 153 10.54 39.77 -1.37
C PHE A 153 10.58 39.55 -2.89
N ARG A 154 11.07 38.40 -3.34
CA ARG A 154 11.07 37.98 -4.74
C ARG A 154 10.00 36.92 -4.97
#